data_AF-A0A9K3PAG1-F1
#
_entry.id   AF-A0A9K3PAG1-F1
#
_cell.length_a   1.000
_cell.length_b   1.000
_cell.length_c   1.000
_cell.angle_alpha   90.00
_cell.angle_beta   90.00
_cell.angle_gamma   90.00
#
_symmetry.space_group_name_H-M   'P 1'
#
loop_
_entity.id
_entity.type
_entity.pdbx_description
1 polymer ?
#
loop_
_entity_poly.entity_id
_entity_poly.type
_entity_poly.pdbx_seq_one_letter_code
_entity_poly.pdbx_strand_id
1 'polypeptide(L)'
;MPASAPPLPHSLSILRKSGSSGSSSFFNPKMVEFDTVTVNYHKVILGDNPAVSAGAPITIHWKSHHREQLSIDVFEEKDPNSCRIRQSNKSWGGYSSEGKKVRKDLRIEVQDRAVLLLKNGYSLEEIGRSTAKTQEIQKERLKSASANAKWDGWNAALESSGKAFKKMIRRGSLGGATPKHVPTNPAA
;
A
#
# COMPACT_ATOMS: atom_id res chain seq x y z
N MET A 1 -50.35 4.90 -31.36
CA MET A 1 -49.10 4.30 -31.84
C MET A 1 -48.00 4.65 -30.86
N PRO A 2 -47.38 3.69 -30.15
CA PRO A 2 -46.31 4.00 -29.20
C PRO A 2 -45.05 4.44 -29.95
N ALA A 3 -44.50 5.58 -29.54
CA ALA A 3 -43.29 6.15 -30.12
C ALA A 3 -42.10 5.20 -29.92
N SER A 4 -41.43 4.88 -31.03
CA SER A 4 -40.17 4.13 -31.05
C SER A 4 -39.13 4.84 -30.19
N ALA A 5 -38.64 4.18 -29.14
CA ALA A 5 -37.60 4.72 -28.27
C ALA A 5 -36.32 5.00 -29.08
N PRO A 6 -35.63 6.13 -28.84
CA PRO A 6 -34.38 6.45 -29.52
C PRO A 6 -33.29 5.44 -29.15
N PRO A 7 -32.40 5.07 -30.10
CA PRO A 7 -31.28 4.18 -29.83
C PRO A 7 -30.36 4.80 -28.78
N LEU A 8 -30.01 4.01 -27.76
CA LEU A 8 -29.11 4.44 -26.69
C LEU A 8 -27.72 4.78 -27.27
N PRO A 9 -27.06 5.85 -26.78
CA PRO A 9 -25.73 6.20 -27.21
C PRO A 9 -24.78 5.04 -26.91
N HIS A 10 -24.07 4.57 -27.95
CA HIS A 10 -23.07 3.53 -27.83
C HIS A 10 -21.99 3.99 -26.82
N SER A 11 -21.93 3.27 -25.69
CA SER A 11 -20.90 3.45 -24.67
C SER A 11 -19.53 3.43 -25.34
N LEU A 12 -18.76 4.51 -25.11
CA LEU A 12 -17.37 4.63 -25.56
C LEU A 12 -16.48 3.76 -24.65
N SER A 13 -16.69 2.44 -24.65
CA SER A 13 -15.75 1.51 -24.05
C SER A 13 -14.47 1.52 -24.88
N ILE A 14 -13.44 2.15 -24.33
CA ILE A 14 -12.14 2.40 -24.96
C ILE A 14 -11.40 1.11 -25.33
N LEU A 15 -11.92 -0.05 -24.94
CA LEU A 15 -11.28 -1.36 -25.12
C LEU A 15 -11.69 -2.14 -26.38
N ARG A 16 -12.72 -1.74 -27.12
CA ARG A 16 -13.07 -2.44 -28.37
C ARG A 16 -12.65 -1.62 -29.58
N LYS A 17 -11.39 -1.77 -30.01
CA LYS A 17 -10.95 -1.26 -31.31
C LYS A 17 -11.39 -2.25 -32.40
N SER A 18 -12.66 -2.22 -32.76
CA SER A 18 -13.15 -2.97 -33.91
C SER A 18 -12.81 -2.23 -35.21
N GLY A 19 -11.78 -2.72 -35.91
CA GLY A 19 -11.64 -2.56 -37.37
C GLY A 19 -10.59 -1.54 -37.85
N SER A 20 -9.57 -2.05 -38.57
CA SER A 20 -9.19 -1.54 -39.89
C SER A 20 -8.02 -2.36 -40.44
N SER A 21 -8.32 -3.09 -41.52
CA SER A 21 -7.39 -3.80 -42.40
C SER A 21 -6.41 -2.82 -43.07
N GLY A 22 -5.20 -2.72 -42.53
CA GLY A 22 -4.11 -1.94 -43.12
C GLY A 22 -2.78 -2.61 -42.79
N SER A 23 -2.36 -3.50 -43.69
CA SER A 23 -1.13 -4.29 -43.64
C SER A 23 0.11 -3.41 -43.44
N SER A 24 0.55 -3.27 -42.21
CA SER A 24 1.94 -2.94 -41.88
C SER A 24 2.29 -3.69 -40.60
N SER A 25 3.27 -4.58 -40.70
CA SER A 25 3.71 -5.53 -39.68
C SER A 25 4.44 -4.85 -38.52
N PHE A 26 3.79 -3.88 -37.87
CA PHE A 26 4.29 -3.21 -36.68
C PHE A 26 3.65 -3.89 -35.47
N PHE A 27 4.49 -4.62 -34.73
CA PHE A 27 4.27 -5.17 -33.38
C PHE A 27 2.80 -5.18 -32.95
N ASN A 28 2.10 -6.30 -33.11
CA ASN A 28 0.83 -6.50 -32.42
C ASN A 28 1.15 -6.48 -30.91
N PRO A 29 0.85 -5.41 -30.17
CA PRO A 29 1.06 -5.44 -28.73
C PRO A 29 0.17 -6.55 -28.20
N LYS A 30 0.72 -7.42 -27.34
CA LYS A 30 -0.09 -8.43 -26.65
C LYS A 30 -1.10 -7.68 -25.79
N MET A 31 -2.34 -7.62 -26.24
CA MET A 31 -3.44 -6.95 -25.54
C MET A 31 -4.17 -7.98 -24.68
N VAL A 32 -4.46 -7.61 -23.44
CA VAL A 32 -5.28 -8.39 -22.52
C VAL A 32 -6.60 -7.64 -22.35
N GLU A 33 -7.70 -8.30 -22.67
CA GLU A 33 -9.05 -7.79 -22.46
C GLU A 33 -9.78 -8.61 -21.41
N PHE A 34 -10.68 -7.95 -20.69
CA PHE A 34 -11.54 -8.58 -19.69
C PHE A 34 -12.98 -8.37 -20.12
N ASP A 35 -13.73 -9.47 -20.22
CA ASP A 35 -15.13 -9.43 -20.63
C ASP A 35 -16.06 -9.29 -19.42
N THR A 36 -15.83 -10.13 -18.41
CA THR A 36 -16.71 -10.28 -17.25
C THR A 36 -15.95 -10.11 -15.94
N VAL A 37 -16.56 -9.41 -14.99
CA VAL A 37 -16.03 -9.22 -13.63
C VAL A 37 -16.94 -9.89 -12.61
N THR A 38 -16.33 -10.48 -11.58
CA THR A 38 -17.05 -11.01 -10.41
C THR A 38 -16.87 -10.06 -9.24
N VAL A 39 -17.97 -9.52 -8.72
CA VAL A 39 -17.97 -8.63 -7.55
C VAL A 39 -18.42 -9.43 -6.33
N ASN A 40 -17.57 -9.45 -5.30
CA ASN A 40 -17.87 -10.08 -4.02
C ASN A 40 -18.16 -9.00 -2.98
N TYR A 41 -19.32 -9.07 -2.34
CA TYR A 41 -19.72 -8.14 -1.29
C TYR A 41 -19.42 -8.72 0.08
N HIS A 42 -18.70 -7.95 0.88
CA HIS A 42 -18.28 -8.29 2.23
C HIS A 42 -18.92 -7.33 3.22
N LYS A 43 -19.35 -7.84 4.38
CA LYS A 43 -19.85 -6.98 5.45
C LYS A 43 -18.71 -6.19 6.05
N VAL A 44 -18.94 -4.93 6.37
CA VAL A 44 -17.97 -4.15 7.16
C VAL A 44 -18.19 -4.45 8.62
N ILE A 45 -17.11 -4.77 9.33
CA ILE A 45 -17.12 -5.17 10.73
C ILE A 45 -16.10 -4.38 11.53
N LEU A 46 -16.24 -4.39 12.86
CA LEU A 46 -15.22 -3.89 13.77
C LEU A 46 -13.95 -4.71 13.61
N GLY A 47 -12.82 -4.04 13.37
CA GLY A 47 -11.51 -4.67 13.27
C GLY A 47 -10.78 -4.71 14.61
N ASP A 48 -9.53 -5.17 14.55
CA ASP A 48 -8.60 -5.27 15.68
C ASP A 48 -7.22 -4.66 15.37
N ASN A 49 -7.07 -4.02 14.21
CA ASN A 49 -5.78 -3.46 13.77
C ASN A 49 -5.41 -2.19 14.56
N PRO A 50 -4.36 -2.22 15.40
CA PRO A 50 -3.98 -1.08 16.22
C PRO A 50 -3.16 -0.03 15.46
N ALA A 51 -2.92 -0.20 14.15
CA ALA A 51 -2.22 0.79 13.33
C ALA A 51 -3.11 1.96 12.89
N VAL A 52 -4.39 1.98 13.29
CA VAL A 52 -5.29 3.10 13.01
C VAL A 52 -4.85 4.35 13.79
N SER A 53 -4.88 5.52 13.17
CA SER A 53 -4.45 6.76 13.83
C SER A 53 -5.41 7.22 14.94
N ALA A 54 -6.71 6.95 14.80
CA ALA A 54 -7.74 7.33 15.77
C ALA A 54 -9.05 6.55 15.53
N GLY A 55 -9.91 6.45 16.55
CA GLY A 55 -11.24 5.82 16.44
C GLY A 55 -11.20 4.30 16.29
N ALA A 56 -12.38 3.71 16.08
CA ALA A 56 -12.50 2.26 15.94
C ALA A 56 -11.90 1.79 14.60
N PRO A 57 -11.06 0.74 14.61
CA PRO A 57 -10.63 0.09 13.37
C PRO A 57 -11.82 -0.57 12.67
N ILE A 58 -11.86 -0.46 11.35
CA ILE A 58 -12.82 -1.17 10.50
C ILE A 58 -12.09 -2.22 9.68
N THR A 59 -12.74 -3.34 9.41
CA THR A 59 -12.25 -4.37 8.50
C THR A 59 -13.41 -4.96 7.69
N ILE A 60 -13.09 -5.72 6.67
CA ILE A 60 -14.07 -6.48 5.90
C ILE A 60 -14.13 -7.91 6.41
N HIS A 61 -15.33 -8.47 6.48
CA HIS A 61 -15.51 -9.87 6.86
C HIS A 61 -14.91 -10.81 5.80
N TRP A 62 -14.27 -11.90 6.23
CA TRP A 62 -13.58 -12.83 5.30
C TRP A 62 -14.54 -13.51 4.31
N LYS A 63 -15.69 -13.96 4.80
CA LYS A 63 -16.72 -14.57 3.95
C LYS A 63 -17.55 -13.49 3.25
N SER A 64 -17.68 -13.60 1.93
CA SER A 64 -18.65 -12.82 1.16
C SER A 64 -20.06 -13.31 1.49
N HIS A 65 -21.02 -12.38 1.49
CA HIS A 65 -22.44 -12.69 1.70
C HIS A 65 -23.26 -12.56 0.42
N HIS A 66 -22.70 -11.89 -0.59
CA HIS A 66 -23.31 -11.78 -1.91
C HIS A 66 -22.20 -11.77 -2.97
N ARG A 67 -22.49 -12.38 -4.12
CA ARG A 67 -21.61 -12.48 -5.27
C ARG A 67 -22.44 -12.20 -6.51
N GLU A 68 -22.00 -11.27 -7.34
CA GLU A 68 -22.61 -11.00 -8.64
C GLU A 68 -21.54 -11.07 -9.74
N GLN A 69 -21.99 -11.41 -10.94
CA GLN A 69 -21.16 -11.45 -12.13
C GLN A 69 -21.75 -10.45 -13.13
N LEU A 70 -20.93 -9.48 -13.55
CA LEU A 70 -21.35 -8.37 -14.41
C LEU A 70 -20.41 -8.29 -15.61
N SER A 71 -20.92 -7.86 -16.76
CA SER A 71 -20.05 -7.43 -17.85
C SER A 71 -19.26 -6.19 -17.42
N ILE A 72 -18.07 -6.02 -17.99
CA ILE A 72 -17.21 -4.87 -17.67
C ILE A 72 -17.93 -3.53 -17.91
N ASP A 73 -18.72 -3.43 -18.98
CA ASP A 73 -19.45 -2.22 -19.33
C ASP A 73 -20.50 -1.85 -18.27
N VAL A 74 -21.27 -2.83 -17.78
CA VAL A 74 -22.29 -2.63 -16.74
C VAL A 74 -21.64 -2.26 -15.40
N PHE A 75 -20.51 -2.87 -15.07
CA PHE A 75 -19.77 -2.53 -13.86
C PHE A 75 -19.25 -1.10 -13.88
N GLU A 76 -18.71 -0.66 -15.02
CA GLU A 76 -18.22 0.70 -15.21
C GLU A 76 -19.34 1.75 -15.17
N GLU A 77 -20.53 1.43 -15.70
CA GLU A 77 -21.70 2.32 -15.64
C GLU A 77 -22.28 2.45 -14.22
N LYS A 78 -22.36 1.34 -13.48
CA LYS A 78 -22.97 1.28 -12.13
C LYS A 78 -22.17 2.03 -11.06
N ASP A 79 -20.84 2.08 -11.20
CA ASP A 79 -19.96 2.80 -10.26
C ASP A 79 -19.16 3.90 -10.98
N PRO A 80 -19.68 5.14 -11.05
CA PRO A 80 -18.99 6.23 -11.72
C PRO A 80 -17.65 6.58 -11.05
N ASN A 81 -17.45 6.20 -9.77
CA ASN A 81 -16.17 6.39 -9.10
C ASN A 81 -15.11 5.38 -9.54
N SER A 82 -15.52 4.20 -10.02
CA SER A 82 -14.64 3.18 -10.62
C SER A 82 -14.02 3.68 -11.94
N CYS A 83 -14.82 4.32 -12.80
CA CYS A 83 -14.33 4.94 -14.04
C CYS A 83 -13.36 6.11 -13.79
N ARG A 84 -13.49 6.81 -12.66
CA ARG A 84 -12.68 8.00 -12.35
C ARG A 84 -11.19 7.68 -12.18
N ILE A 85 -10.86 6.49 -11.70
CA ILE A 85 -9.46 6.02 -11.56
C ILE A 85 -8.82 5.79 -12.94
N ARG A 86 -9.60 5.37 -13.94
CA ARG A 86 -9.09 5.12 -15.30
C ARG A 86 -9.05 6.39 -16.15
N GLN A 87 -10.02 7.29 -16.00
CA GLN A 87 -10.09 8.50 -16.82
C GLN A 87 -9.03 9.55 -16.46
N SER A 88 -8.48 9.56 -15.23
CA SER A 88 -7.37 10.47 -14.88
C SER A 88 -6.05 10.14 -15.59
N ASN A 89 -5.94 8.95 -16.20
CA ASN A 89 -4.74 8.58 -16.97
C ASN A 89 -4.85 8.94 -18.46
N LYS A 90 -5.94 9.56 -18.94
CA LYS A 90 -6.11 9.85 -20.38
C LYS A 90 -5.29 11.02 -20.92
N SER A 91 -4.61 11.81 -20.09
CA SER A 91 -3.51 12.67 -20.55
C SER A 91 -2.16 11.97 -20.37
N TRP A 92 -1.93 10.91 -21.13
CA TRP A 92 -0.59 10.31 -21.31
C TRP A 92 0.44 11.26 -21.96
N GLY A 93 0.10 12.53 -22.17
CA GLY A 93 1.00 13.62 -22.58
C GLY A 93 0.87 14.89 -21.74
N GLY A 94 0.13 14.86 -20.62
CA GLY A 94 -0.07 16.02 -19.75
C GLY A 94 0.28 15.66 -18.32
N TYR A 95 1.53 15.90 -17.92
CA TYR A 95 2.00 15.84 -16.55
C TYR A 95 1.38 17.01 -15.76
N SER A 96 0.05 17.05 -15.60
CA SER A 96 -0.55 17.98 -14.66
C SER A 96 -0.25 17.47 -13.26
N SER A 97 0.50 18.27 -12.51
CA SER A 97 0.89 18.07 -11.11
C SER A 97 -0.30 17.96 -10.14
N GLU A 98 -1.54 18.06 -10.60
CA GLU A 98 -2.75 18.21 -9.78
C GLU A 98 -3.58 16.91 -9.65
N GLY A 99 -3.22 15.83 -10.34
CA GLY A 99 -4.06 14.61 -10.43
C GLY A 99 -3.75 13.47 -9.46
N LYS A 100 -2.67 13.55 -8.67
CA LYS A 100 -2.34 12.47 -7.72
C LYS A 100 -3.16 12.66 -6.45
N LYS A 101 -4.20 11.83 -6.28
CA LYS A 101 -4.85 11.66 -4.97
C LYS A 101 -3.75 11.44 -3.93
N VAL A 102 -3.65 12.36 -2.99
CA VAL A 102 -2.66 12.24 -1.92
C VAL A 102 -3.09 11.04 -1.09
N ARG A 103 -2.15 10.35 -0.43
CA ARG A 103 -2.48 9.24 0.49
C ARG A 103 -3.56 9.61 1.52
N LYS A 104 -3.75 10.90 1.80
CA LYS A 104 -4.81 11.45 2.65
C LYS A 104 -6.20 11.20 2.06
N ASP A 105 -6.39 11.35 0.76
CA ASP A 105 -7.68 11.19 0.06
C ASP A 105 -8.13 9.73 -0.03
N LEU A 106 -7.22 8.77 0.21
CA LEU A 106 -7.52 7.34 0.27
C LEU A 106 -7.84 6.87 1.69
N ARG A 107 -7.72 7.74 2.70
CA ARG A 107 -8.07 7.43 4.08
C ARG A 107 -9.52 7.79 4.32
N ILE A 108 -10.26 6.86 4.91
CA ILE A 108 -11.62 7.14 5.39
C ILE A 108 -11.47 7.95 6.68
N GLU A 109 -12.14 9.09 6.78
CA GLU A 109 -12.09 9.92 7.98
C GLU A 109 -12.73 9.23 9.19
N VAL A 110 -12.35 9.65 10.40
CA VAL A 110 -12.81 9.00 11.65
C VAL A 110 -14.34 9.03 11.78
N GLN A 111 -14.95 10.17 11.42
CA GLN A 111 -16.41 10.35 11.48
C GLN A 111 -17.13 9.44 10.47
N ASP A 112 -16.61 9.37 9.24
CA ASP A 112 -17.18 8.52 8.19
C ASP A 112 -17.12 7.05 8.56
N ARG A 113 -16.03 6.60 9.21
CA ARG A 113 -15.96 5.23 9.75
C ARG A 113 -17.03 4.97 10.80
N ALA A 114 -17.27 5.91 11.72
CA ALA A 114 -18.30 5.76 12.75
C ALA A 114 -19.70 5.70 12.12
N VAL A 115 -20.01 6.58 11.17
CA VAL A 115 -21.28 6.55 10.41
C VAL A 115 -21.45 5.21 9.70
N LEU A 116 -20.38 4.69 9.08
CA LEU A 116 -20.41 3.42 8.38
C LEU A 116 -20.67 2.25 9.34
N LEU A 117 -20.09 2.26 10.54
CA LEU A 117 -20.34 1.24 11.57
C LEU A 117 -21.79 1.31 12.10
N LEU A 118 -22.31 2.51 12.37
CA LEU A 118 -23.70 2.69 12.78
C LEU A 118 -24.68 2.17 11.72
N LYS A 119 -24.42 2.46 10.43
CA LYS A 119 -25.20 1.93 9.31
C LYS A 119 -25.16 0.40 9.21
N ASN A 120 -24.11 -0.24 9.72
CA ASN A 120 -23.98 -1.70 9.78
C ASN A 120 -24.55 -2.31 11.07
N GLY A 121 -25.24 -1.52 11.90
CA GLY A 121 -25.93 -2.01 13.10
C GLY A 121 -25.09 -2.08 14.37
N TYR A 122 -23.86 -1.55 14.36
CA TYR A 122 -23.04 -1.46 15.57
C TYR A 122 -23.55 -0.33 16.47
N SER A 123 -23.54 -0.57 17.77
CA SER A 123 -23.87 0.44 18.78
C SER A 123 -22.69 1.40 19.03
N LEU A 124 -22.98 2.62 19.49
CA LEU A 124 -21.95 3.57 19.91
C LEU A 124 -21.04 2.99 21.01
N GLU A 125 -21.59 2.18 21.91
CA GLU A 125 -20.84 1.54 22.99
C GLU A 125 -19.82 0.52 22.46
N GLU A 126 -20.17 -0.29 21.46
CA GLU A 126 -19.24 -1.24 20.84
C GLU A 126 -18.11 -0.53 20.10
N ILE A 127 -18.44 0.55 19.39
CA ILE A 127 -17.45 1.41 18.70
C ILE A 127 -16.50 2.02 19.74
N GLY A 128 -17.03 2.52 20.85
CA GLY A 128 -16.26 3.09 21.96
C GLY A 128 -15.33 2.05 22.60
N ARG A 129 -15.84 0.86 22.91
CA ARG A 129 -15.05 -0.26 23.47
C ARG A 129 -13.91 -0.67 22.54
N SER A 130 -14.17 -0.80 21.24
CA SER A 130 -13.14 -1.15 20.25
C SER A 130 -12.06 -0.06 20.14
N THR A 131 -12.46 1.21 20.16
CA THR A 131 -11.53 2.35 20.17
C THR A 131 -10.63 2.33 21.41
N ALA A 132 -11.21 2.12 22.59
CA ALA A 132 -10.46 2.07 23.85
C ALA A 132 -9.44 0.92 23.86
N LYS A 133 -9.85 -0.27 23.43
CA LYS A 133 -8.96 -1.44 23.31
C LYS A 133 -7.79 -1.19 22.36
N THR A 134 -8.06 -0.53 21.23
CA THR A 134 -7.03 -0.17 20.25
C THR A 134 -6.01 0.79 20.84
N GLN A 135 -6.46 1.81 21.58
CA GLN A 135 -5.58 2.76 22.26
C GLN A 135 -4.73 2.09 23.34
N GLU A 136 -5.29 1.12 24.07
CA GLU A 136 -4.54 0.34 25.06
C GLU A 136 -3.39 -0.44 24.40
N ILE A 137 -3.66 -1.16 23.31
CA ILE A 137 -2.63 -1.87 22.54
C ILE A 137 -1.58 -0.89 22.00
N GLN A 138 -1.99 0.29 21.53
CA GLN A 138 -1.04 1.32 21.09
C GLN A 138 -0.15 1.81 22.24
N LYS A 139 -0.72 2.05 23.43
CA LYS A 139 0.04 2.45 24.62
C LYS A 139 1.03 1.37 25.03
N GLU A 140 0.63 0.10 25.03
CA GLU A 140 1.52 -1.02 25.29
C GLU A 140 2.66 -1.10 24.28
N ARG A 141 2.37 -0.95 22.98
CA ARG A 141 3.38 -0.92 21.93
C ARG A 141 4.36 0.23 22.09
N LEU A 142 3.89 1.43 22.45
CA LEU A 142 4.75 2.58 22.72
C LEU A 142 5.64 2.34 23.95
N LYS A 143 5.09 1.74 25.02
CA LYS A 143 5.88 1.36 26.20
C LYS A 143 6.98 0.37 25.84
N SER A 144 6.64 -0.72 25.15
CA SER A 144 7.61 -1.74 24.72
C SER A 144 8.65 -1.19 23.74
N ALA A 145 8.22 -0.37 22.78
CA ALA A 145 9.14 0.30 21.86
C ALA A 145 10.08 1.25 22.60
N SER A 146 9.60 2.00 23.60
CA SER A 146 10.43 2.92 24.38
C SER A 146 11.41 2.21 25.33
N ALA A 147 11.00 1.08 25.92
CA ALA A 147 11.84 0.25 26.76
C ALA A 147 13.00 -0.33 25.94
N ASN A 148 12.69 -0.85 24.75
CA ASN A 148 13.69 -1.41 23.83
C ASN A 148 14.54 -0.32 23.19
N ALA A 149 13.97 0.81 22.74
CA ALA A 149 14.75 1.89 22.12
C ALA A 149 15.77 2.53 23.06
N LYS A 150 15.46 2.64 24.36
CA LYS A 150 16.45 3.09 25.36
C LYS A 150 17.59 2.08 25.52
N TRP A 151 17.26 0.79 25.54
CA TRP A 151 18.24 -0.31 25.63
C TRP A 151 19.09 -0.44 24.36
N ASP A 152 18.49 -0.35 23.18
CA ASP A 152 19.16 -0.41 21.89
C ASP A 152 20.02 0.83 21.66
N GLY A 153 19.55 2.01 22.08
CA GLY A 153 20.35 3.25 22.07
C GLY A 153 21.57 3.16 23.00
N TRP A 154 21.41 2.57 24.19
CA TRP A 154 22.52 2.30 25.11
C TRP A 154 23.49 1.25 24.58
N ASN A 155 23.00 0.13 24.03
CA ASN A 155 23.84 -0.90 23.41
C ASN A 155 24.61 -0.36 22.20
N ALA A 156 23.95 0.40 21.33
CA ALA A 156 24.61 1.04 20.19
C ALA A 156 25.67 2.06 20.63
N ALA A 157 25.40 2.84 21.69
CA ALA A 157 26.37 3.76 22.27
C ALA A 157 27.56 3.01 22.89
N LEU A 158 27.31 1.96 23.68
CA LEU A 158 28.34 1.14 24.32
C LEU A 158 29.25 0.46 23.28
N GLU A 159 28.67 -0.10 22.22
CA GLU A 159 29.44 -0.68 21.10
C GLU A 159 30.25 0.37 20.34
N SER A 160 29.73 1.59 20.20
CA SER A 160 30.46 2.69 19.54
C SER A 160 31.67 3.14 20.37
N SER A 161 31.52 3.23 21.70
CA SER A 161 32.60 3.65 22.61
C SER A 161 33.67 2.55 22.76
N GLY A 162 33.29 1.27 22.79
CA GLY A 162 34.23 0.16 22.83
C GLY A 162 35.14 0.07 21.59
N LYS A 163 34.61 0.42 20.41
CA LYS A 163 35.39 0.49 19.16
C LYS A 163 36.43 1.62 19.17
N ALA A 164 36.11 2.76 19.79
CA ALA A 164 37.05 3.87 19.94
C ALA A 164 38.20 3.51 20.91
N PHE A 165 37.90 2.87 22.04
CA PHE A 165 38.90 2.44 23.02
C PHE A 165 39.84 1.35 22.46
N LYS A 166 39.29 0.36 21.73
CA LYS A 166 40.09 -0.70 21.08
C LYS A 166 41.03 -0.16 19.98
N LYS A 167 40.65 0.92 19.30
CA LYS A 167 41.49 1.60 18.29
C LYS A 167 42.66 2.37 18.94
N MET A 168 42.49 2.86 20.17
CA MET A 168 43.55 3.55 20.91
C MET A 168 44.64 2.58 21.40
N ILE A 169 44.24 1.40 21.91
CA ILE A 169 45.19 0.37 22.38
C ILE A 169 46.05 -0.19 21.23
N ARG A 170 45.50 -0.37 20.02
CA ARG A 170 46.27 -0.85 18.86
C ARG A 170 47.32 0.13 18.34
N ARG A 171 47.21 1.44 18.61
CA ARG A 171 48.19 2.45 18.18
C ARG A 171 49.42 2.53 19.09
N GLY A 172 49.40 1.89 20.26
CA GLY A 172 50.57 1.82 21.16
C GLY A 172 51.57 0.68 20.85
N SER A 173 51.27 -0.19 19.87
CA SER A 173 52.04 -1.43 19.61
C SER A 173 52.63 -1.49 18.19
N LEU A 174 53.14 -0.37 17.67
CA LEU A 174 53.89 -0.33 16.40
C LEU A 174 55.30 0.22 16.66
N GLY A 175 56.09 -0.58 17.38
CA GLY A 175 57.54 -0.45 17.52
C GLY A 175 58.21 -1.82 17.38
N GLY A 176 57.72 -2.66 16.46
CA GLY A 176 58.32 -3.97 16.15
C GLY A 176 59.23 -3.85 14.94
N ALA A 177 60.54 -3.88 15.18
CA ALA A 177 61.57 -3.88 14.16
C ALA A 177 61.36 -5.01 13.14
N THR A 178 61.30 -4.68 11.86
CA THR A 178 61.28 -5.67 10.77
C THR A 178 62.67 -6.32 10.65
N PRO A 179 62.78 -7.66 10.67
CA PRO A 179 64.06 -8.34 10.46
C PRO A 179 64.57 -8.12 9.04
N LYS A 180 65.84 -7.74 8.91
CA LYS A 180 66.53 -7.53 7.64
C LYS A 180 66.65 -8.87 6.90
N HIS A 181 66.12 -8.89 5.67
CA HIS A 181 66.24 -10.01 4.74
C HIS A 181 67.71 -10.15 4.29
N VAL A 182 68.33 -11.29 4.58
CA VAL A 182 69.69 -11.63 4.11
C VAL A 182 69.59 -12.24 2.71
N PRO A 183 70.31 -11.73 1.70
CA PRO A 183 70.35 -12.35 0.37
C PRO A 183 71.26 -13.59 0.39
N THR A 184 70.74 -14.73 -0.04
CA THR A 184 71.51 -15.95 -0.30
C THR A 184 72.12 -15.91 -1.70
N ASN A 185 73.44 -16.09 -1.77
CA ASN A 185 74.19 -16.25 -3.02
C ASN A 185 73.84 -17.59 -3.70
N PRO A 186 73.64 -17.62 -5.03
CA PRO A 186 73.60 -18.87 -5.78
C PRO A 186 75.02 -19.41 -5.97
N ALA A 187 75.24 -20.66 -5.54
CA ALA A 187 76.46 -21.41 -5.85
C ALA A 187 76.44 -21.89 -7.30
N ALA A 188 77.64 -21.87 -7.91
CA ALA A 188 77.96 -22.31 -9.26
C ALA A 188 77.99 -23.83 -9.41
#